data_AF-A0A7C5P6Q9-F1
#
_entry.id   AF-A0A7C5P6Q9-F1
#
_cell.length_a   1.000
_cell.length_b   1.000
_cell.length_c   1.000
_cell.angle_alpha   90.00
_cell.angle_beta   90.00
_cell.angle_gamma   90.00
#
_symmetry.space_group_name_H-M   'P 1'
#
loop_
_entity.id
_entity.type
_entity.pdbx_description
1 polymer ?
#
loop_
_entity_poly.entity_id
_entity_poly.type
_entity_poly.pdbx_seq_one_letter_code
_entity_poly.pdbx_strand_id
1 'polypeptide(L)'
;LSEENYKEFCSQVGEIIAKLHSANIIHNDLTTSNMIVKQGKIFLIDFGLSFFSTRTEDRAVDLHLLRQALESKHYTIWKDAYKAVLESYRKNYPNADEVLSRLEVVEQRGRYKKKGKSRPENY
;
A
#
# COMPACT_ATOMS: atom_id res chain seq x y z
N LEU A 1 -5.39 4.79 15.94
CA LEU A 1 -4.80 3.46 16.16
C LEU A 1 -4.20 3.50 17.56
N SER A 2 -4.89 2.99 18.58
CA SER A 2 -4.24 2.69 19.85
C SER A 2 -3.18 1.60 19.61
N GLU A 3 -2.08 1.63 20.37
CA GLU A 3 -0.88 0.82 20.10
C GLU A 3 -1.12 -0.71 20.11
N GLU A 4 -2.24 -1.20 20.63
CA GLU A 4 -2.46 -2.64 20.82
C GLU A 4 -3.08 -3.41 19.65
N ASN A 5 -3.57 -2.76 18.57
CA ASN A 5 -4.27 -3.53 17.51
C ASN A 5 -3.95 -3.18 16.06
N TYR A 6 -2.88 -2.44 15.79
CA TYR A 6 -2.54 -2.05 14.42
C TYR A 6 -2.15 -3.25 13.55
N LYS A 7 -1.53 -4.29 14.13
CA LYS A 7 -1.11 -5.50 13.38
C LYS A 7 -2.31 -6.27 12.85
N GLU A 8 -3.37 -6.42 13.65
CA GLU A 8 -4.61 -7.07 13.23
C GLU A 8 -5.25 -6.30 12.07
N PHE A 9 -5.38 -4.98 12.21
CA PHE A 9 -5.94 -4.15 11.13
C PHE A 9 -5.06 -4.16 9.86
N CYS A 10 -3.74 -4.12 9.99
CA CYS A 10 -2.83 -4.20 8.85
C CYS A 10 -2.90 -5.56 8.15
N SER A 11 -3.08 -6.64 8.92
CA SER A 11 -3.34 -7.96 8.35
C SER A 11 -4.64 -7.98 7.55
N GLN A 12 -5.72 -7.40 8.08
CA GLN A 12 -7.00 -7.28 7.36
C GLN A 12 -6.84 -6.44 6.08
N VAL A 13 -6.11 -5.33 6.13
CA VAL A 13 -5.80 -4.50 4.95
C VAL A 13 -5.09 -5.33 3.87
N GLY A 14 -4.07 -6.10 4.24
CA GLY A 14 -3.36 -6.98 3.29
C GLY A 14 -4.28 -8.02 2.65
N GLU A 15 -5.20 -8.60 3.42
CA GLU A 15 -6.21 -9.55 2.91
C GLU A 15 -7.18 -8.87 1.94
N ILE A 16 -7.67 -7.66 2.26
CA ILE A 16 -8.58 -6.92 1.39
C ILE A 16 -7.89 -6.57 0.06
N ILE A 17 -6.65 -6.09 0.09
CA ILE A 17 -5.88 -5.75 -1.12
C ILE A 17 -5.64 -7.01 -1.96
N ALA A 18 -5.31 -8.14 -1.33
CA ALA A 18 -5.18 -9.42 -2.02
C ALA A 18 -6.47 -9.83 -2.75
N LYS A 19 -7.64 -9.63 -2.10
CA LYS A 19 -8.95 -9.88 -2.73
C LYS A 19 -9.21 -8.95 -3.92
N LEU A 20 -8.92 -7.66 -3.80
CA LEU A 20 -9.05 -6.71 -4.92
C LEU A 20 -8.16 -7.12 -6.10
N HIS A 21 -6.88 -7.36 -5.85
CA HIS A 21 -5.92 -7.74 -6.89
C HIS A 21 -6.24 -9.09 -7.54
N SER A 22 -6.83 -10.03 -6.79
CA SER A 22 -7.35 -11.31 -7.31
C SER A 22 -8.52 -11.10 -8.27
N ALA A 23 -9.35 -10.10 -8.02
CA ALA A 23 -10.44 -9.68 -8.90
C ALA A 23 -9.97 -8.73 -10.03
N ASN A 24 -8.65 -8.54 -10.20
CA ASN A 24 -8.03 -7.59 -11.12
C ASN A 24 -8.46 -6.13 -10.88
N ILE A 25 -8.88 -5.77 -9.66
CA ILE A 25 -9.24 -4.41 -9.27
C ILE A 25 -8.01 -3.75 -8.66
N ILE A 26 -7.64 -2.58 -9.17
CA ILE A 26 -6.61 -1.69 -8.61
C ILE A 26 -7.35 -0.51 -7.97
N HIS A 27 -7.06 -0.22 -6.72
CA HIS A 27 -7.73 0.88 -6.03
C HIS A 27 -7.22 2.24 -6.50
N ASN A 28 -5.89 2.37 -6.67
CA ASN A 28 -5.18 3.55 -7.18
C ASN A 28 -5.25 4.81 -6.27
N ASP A 29 -5.76 4.65 -5.05
CA ASP A 29 -5.76 5.70 -4.01
C ASP A 29 -5.76 5.08 -2.60
N LEU A 30 -4.89 4.09 -2.38
CA LEU A 30 -4.78 3.43 -1.08
C LEU A 30 -4.13 4.37 -0.05
N THR A 31 -4.97 5.15 0.64
CA THR A 31 -4.59 5.96 1.79
C THR A 31 -5.33 5.51 3.05
N THR A 32 -4.77 5.79 4.22
CA THR A 32 -5.47 5.46 5.49
C THR A 32 -6.74 6.28 5.72
N SER A 33 -6.97 7.36 4.96
CA SER A 33 -8.25 8.10 5.00
C SER A 33 -9.37 7.38 4.25
N ASN A 34 -9.01 6.51 3.31
CA ASN A 34 -9.96 5.69 2.55
C ASN A 34 -10.24 4.35 3.26
N MET A 35 -9.95 4.28 4.56
CA MET A 35 -10.16 3.11 5.40
C MET A 35 -11.05 3.46 6.59
N ILE A 36 -12.17 2.76 6.74
CA ILE A 36 -13.08 2.89 7.89
C ILE A 36 -12.93 1.64 8.78
N VAL A 37 -12.77 1.86 10.08
CA VAL A 37 -12.82 0.79 11.09
C VAL A 37 -14.24 0.78 11.68
N LYS A 38 -14.93 -0.35 11.58
CA LYS A 38 -16.24 -0.54 12.21
C LYS A 38 -16.32 -1.93 12.82
N GLN A 39 -16.59 -2.00 14.13
CA GLN A 39 -16.73 -3.26 14.88
C GLN A 39 -15.52 -4.21 14.68
N GLY A 40 -14.30 -3.66 14.75
CA GLY A 40 -13.06 -4.44 14.59
C GLY A 40 -12.75 -4.87 13.15
N LYS A 41 -13.53 -4.43 12.15
CA LYS A 41 -13.31 -4.74 10.73
C LYS A 41 -12.91 -3.50 9.93
N ILE A 42 -11.99 -3.70 8.98
CA ILE A 42 -11.60 -2.68 8.00
C ILE A 42 -12.52 -2.73 6.78
N PHE A 43 -12.95 -1.55 6.34
CA PHE A 43 -13.68 -1.33 5.09
C PHE A 43 -12.91 -0.33 4.24
N LEU A 44 -12.61 -0.68 2.99
CA LEU A 44 -12.11 0.27 2.00
C LEU A 44 -13.28 1.03 1.39
N ILE A 45 -13.08 2.32 1.20
CA ILE A 45 -14.03 3.24 0.57
C ILE A 45 -13.35 3.99 -0.56
N ASP A 46 -14.15 4.70 -1.36
CA ASP A 46 -13.69 5.57 -2.45
C ASP A 46 -12.93 4.86 -3.56
N PHE A 47 -13.69 4.18 -4.43
CA PHE A 47 -13.19 3.56 -5.65
C PHE A 47 -13.23 4.51 -6.87
N GLY A 48 -13.28 5.83 -6.65
CA GLY A 48 -13.44 6.81 -7.72
C GLY A 48 -12.30 6.84 -8.75
N LEU A 49 -11.10 6.41 -8.34
CA LEU A 49 -9.91 6.29 -9.20
C LEU A 49 -9.56 4.84 -9.55
N SER A 50 -10.39 3.88 -9.11
CA SER A 50 -10.13 2.47 -9.29
C SER A 50 -10.36 2.03 -10.73
N PHE A 51 -9.62 1.02 -11.15
CA PHE A 51 -9.72 0.46 -12.50
C PHE A 51 -9.38 -1.02 -12.52
N PHE A 52 -9.78 -1.70 -13.60
CA PHE A 52 -9.40 -3.09 -13.80
C PHE A 52 -8.04 -3.20 -14.48
N SER A 53 -7.13 -4.00 -13.93
CA SER A 53 -5.84 -4.31 -14.53
C SER A 53 -5.31 -5.66 -14.10
N THR A 54 -4.69 -6.36 -15.05
CA THR A 54 -3.94 -7.60 -14.81
C THR A 54 -2.45 -7.35 -14.61
N ARG A 55 -1.97 -6.12 -14.78
CA ARG A 55 -0.55 -5.78 -14.79
C ARG A 55 0.03 -5.78 -13.38
N THR A 56 1.13 -6.50 -13.22
CA THR A 56 1.91 -6.54 -11.97
C THR A 56 2.42 -5.16 -11.55
N GLU A 57 2.72 -4.27 -12.51
CA GLU A 57 3.11 -2.88 -12.24
C GLU A 57 2.03 -2.12 -11.46
N ASP A 58 0.76 -2.24 -11.87
CA ASP A 58 -0.33 -1.45 -11.27
C ASP A 58 -0.60 -1.91 -9.83
N ARG A 59 -0.56 -3.22 -9.58
CA ARG A 59 -0.64 -3.80 -8.22
C ARG A 59 0.49 -3.36 -7.31
N ALA A 60 1.72 -3.29 -7.86
CA ALA A 60 2.89 -2.85 -7.14
C ALA A 60 2.82 -1.35 -6.80
N VAL A 61 2.31 -0.52 -7.73
CA VAL A 61 2.06 0.90 -7.48
C VAL A 61 1.00 1.07 -6.39
N ASP A 62 -0.06 0.27 -6.37
CA ASP A 62 -1.11 0.36 -5.34
C ASP A 62 -0.55 0.09 -3.92
N LEU A 63 0.24 -0.97 -3.76
CA LEU A 63 0.95 -1.25 -2.50
C LEU A 63 1.92 -0.13 -2.13
N HIS A 64 2.61 0.46 -3.11
CA HIS A 64 3.52 1.59 -2.89
C HIS A 64 2.78 2.83 -2.35
N LEU A 65 1.59 3.14 -2.86
CA LEU A 65 0.76 4.25 -2.38
C LEU A 65 0.41 4.05 -0.90
N LEU A 66 0.03 2.83 -0.51
CA LEU A 66 -0.23 2.50 0.89
C LEU A 66 1.00 2.73 1.78
N ARG A 67 2.20 2.31 1.33
CA ARG A 67 3.44 2.58 2.05
C ARG A 67 3.64 4.07 2.30
N GLN A 68 3.44 4.90 1.28
CA GLN A 68 3.59 6.34 1.38
C GLN A 68 2.57 6.94 2.36
N ALA A 69 1.32 6.46 2.33
CA ALA A 69 0.28 6.90 3.25
C ALA A 69 0.61 6.54 4.71
N LEU A 70 1.11 5.32 4.97
CA LEU A 70 1.55 4.88 6.29
C LEU A 70 2.77 5.69 6.76
N GLU A 71 3.78 5.86 5.91
CA GLU A 71 4.99 6.63 6.21
C GLU A 71 4.65 8.09 6.60
N SER A 72 3.69 8.70 5.90
CA SER A 72 3.29 10.09 6.16
C SER A 72 2.47 10.30 7.43
N LYS A 73 1.59 9.38 7.79
CA LYS A 73 0.62 9.57 8.90
C LYS A 73 0.98 8.81 10.17
N HIS A 74 1.74 7.73 10.06
CA HIS A 74 2.06 6.82 11.16
C HIS A 74 3.57 6.58 11.26
N TYR A 75 4.35 7.67 11.29
CA TYR A 75 5.81 7.66 11.17
C TYR A 75 6.56 6.78 12.20
N THR A 76 5.97 6.50 13.36
CA THR A 76 6.58 5.64 14.40
C THR A 76 6.44 4.14 14.10
N ILE A 77 5.33 3.72 13.49
CA ILE A 77 4.95 2.31 13.33
C ILE A 77 4.87 1.85 11.87
N TRP A 78 5.05 2.75 10.90
CA TRP A 78 4.75 2.46 9.49
C TRP A 78 5.52 1.25 8.93
N LYS A 79 6.75 1.00 9.40
CA LYS A 79 7.57 -0.14 8.96
C LYS A 79 6.92 -1.47 9.34
N ASP A 80 6.53 -1.60 10.61
CA ASP A 80 5.90 -2.82 11.12
C ASP A 80 4.49 -2.99 10.58
N ALA A 81 3.74 -1.88 10.47
CA ALA A 81 2.42 -1.86 9.86
C ALA A 81 2.46 -2.33 8.41
N TYR A 82 3.35 -1.75 7.60
CA TYR A 82 3.50 -2.11 6.19
C TYR A 82 4.01 -3.55 6.03
N LYS A 83 4.94 -3.99 6.88
CA LYS A 83 5.39 -5.38 6.89
C LYS A 83 4.22 -6.36 7.13
N ALA A 84 3.36 -6.08 8.11
CA ALA A 84 2.18 -6.91 8.38
C ALA A 84 1.19 -6.94 7.20
N VAL A 85 1.01 -5.81 6.50
CA VAL A 85 0.22 -5.77 5.25
C VAL A 85 0.84 -6.68 4.20
N LEU A 86 2.14 -6.57 3.94
CA LEU A 86 2.82 -7.36 2.90
C LEU A 86 2.82 -8.86 3.21
N GLU A 87 3.00 -9.24 4.47
CA GLU A 87 2.93 -10.65 4.91
C GLU A 87 1.52 -11.23 4.69
N SER A 88 0.47 -10.50 5.08
CA SER A 88 -0.91 -10.93 4.85
C SER A 88 -1.27 -10.95 3.36
N TYR A 89 -0.83 -9.94 2.60
CA TYR A 89 -1.02 -9.91 1.15
C TYR A 89 -0.35 -11.12 0.48
N ARG A 90 0.90 -11.45 0.87
CA ARG A 90 1.63 -12.60 0.35
C ARG A 90 0.93 -13.93 0.65
N LYS A 91 0.35 -14.06 1.84
CA LYS A 91 -0.40 -15.26 2.23
C LYS A 91 -1.69 -15.45 1.44
N ASN A 92 -2.35 -14.36 1.05
CA ASN A 92 -3.70 -14.39 0.49
C ASN A 92 -3.76 -14.16 -1.04
N TYR A 93 -2.64 -13.87 -1.70
CA TYR A 93 -2.59 -13.67 -3.15
C TYR A 93 -1.58 -14.62 -3.82
N PRO A 94 -2.01 -15.53 -4.72
CA PRO A 94 -1.11 -16.53 -5.31
C PRO A 94 0.11 -15.96 -6.04
N ASN A 95 -0.06 -14.83 -6.73
CA ASN A 95 1.01 -14.18 -7.51
C ASN A 95 1.70 -13.04 -6.73
N ALA A 96 1.64 -13.08 -5.40
CA ALA A 96 2.19 -12.00 -4.58
C ALA A 96 3.69 -11.81 -4.80
N ASP A 97 4.46 -12.89 -4.93
CA ASP A 97 5.92 -12.80 -5.06
C ASP A 97 6.35 -11.98 -6.27
N GLU A 98 5.65 -12.14 -7.40
CA GLU A 98 5.89 -11.33 -8.60
C GLU A 98 5.59 -9.84 -8.36
N VAL A 99 4.49 -9.55 -7.67
CA VAL A 99 4.10 -8.18 -7.29
C VAL A 99 5.10 -7.57 -6.31
N LEU A 100 5.58 -8.32 -5.33
CA LEU A 100 6.55 -7.85 -4.34
C LEU A 100 7.93 -7.59 -4.96
N SER A 101 8.40 -8.46 -5.84
CA SER A 101 9.62 -8.19 -6.62
C SER A 101 9.46 -6.96 -7.49
N ARG A 102 8.28 -6.73 -8.07
CA ARG A 102 8.01 -5.51 -8.84
C ARG A 102 7.94 -4.26 -7.96
N LEU A 103 7.37 -4.37 -6.77
CA LEU A 103 7.28 -3.29 -5.79
C LEU A 103 8.66 -2.75 -5.42
N GLU A 104 9.66 -3.60 -5.25
CA GLU A 104 11.05 -3.16 -5.00
C GLU A 104 11.57 -2.24 -6.11
N VAL A 105 11.30 -2.57 -7.37
CA VAL A 105 11.69 -1.76 -8.54
C VAL A 105 10.93 -0.42 -8.56
N VAL A 106 9.63 -0.43 -8.28
CA VAL A 106 8.79 0.79 -8.18
C VAL A 106 9.32 1.71 -7.08
N GLU A 107 9.65 1.16 -5.92
CA GLU A 107 10.20 1.91 -4.79
C GLU A 107 11.54 2.58 -5.10
N GLN A 108 12.44 1.87 -5.81
CA GLN A 108 13.73 2.43 -6.22
C GLN A 108 13.54 3.62 -7.17
N ARG A 109 12.67 3.50 -8.18
CA ARG A 109 12.38 4.59 -9.13
C ARG A 109 11.82 5.84 -8.43
N GLY A 110 10.97 5.67 -7.42
CA GLY A 110 10.45 6.76 -6.60
C GLY A 110 11.55 7.51 -5.82
N ARG A 111 12.58 6.82 -5.36
CA ARG A 111 13.73 7.41 -4.64
C ARG A 111 14.61 8.28 -5.54
N TYR A 112 14.86 7.86 -6.78
CA TYR A 112 15.63 8.66 -7.73
C TYR A 112 14.95 9.99 -8.06
N LYS A 113 13.62 10.01 -8.16
CA LYS A 113 12.86 11.25 -8.37
C LYS A 113 12.94 12.23 -7.19
N LYS A 114 13.07 11.75 -5.94
CA LYS A 114 13.25 12.63 -4.76
C LYS A 114 14.64 13.27 -4.69
N LYS A 115 15.70 12.61 -5.18
CA LYS A 115 17.07 13.17 -5.21
C LYS A 115 17.27 14.26 -6.27
N GLY A 116 16.41 14.35 -7.29
CA GLY A 116 16.50 15.37 -8.35
C GLY A 116 15.93 16.75 -8.02
N LYS A 117 15.56 17.04 -6.76
CA LYS A 117 14.98 18.33 -6.32
C LYS A 117 15.90 19.18 -5.44
N SER A 118 17.23 19.04 -5.52
CA SER A 118 18.12 20.13 -5.11
C SER A 118 18.14 21.17 -6.24
N ARG A 119 17.35 22.25 -6.11
CA ARG A 119 17.51 23.45 -6.94
C ARG A 119 18.96 23.93 -6.81
N PRO A 120 19.66 24.31 -7.90
CA PRO A 120 20.88 25.06 -7.75
C PRO A 120 20.55 26.41 -7.10
N GLU A 121 21.14 26.71 -5.95
CA GLU A 121 21.20 28.08 -5.44
C GLU A 121 22.14 28.86 -6.36
N ASN A 122 21.55 29.63 -7.26
CA ASN A 122 22.19 30.75 -7.93
C ASN A 122 21.08 31.74 -8.28
N TYR A 123 20.88 32.75 -7.44
CA TYR A 123 20.58 34.14 -7.76
C TYR A 123 20.70 34.98 -6.49
#